data_AF-A0A523HBI5-F1
#
_entry.id   AF-A0A523HBI5-F1
#
_cell.length_a   1.000
_cell.length_b   1.000
_cell.length_c   1.000
_cell.angle_alpha   90.00
_cell.angle_beta   90.00
_cell.angle_gamma   90.00
#
_symmetry.space_group_name_H-M   'P 1'
#
loop_
_entity.id
_entity.type
_entity.pdbx_description
1 polymer ?
#
loop_
_entity_poly.entity_id
_entity_poly.type
_entity_poly.pdbx_seq_one_letter_code
_entity_poly.pdbx_strand_id
1 'polypeptide(L)'
;MNQNYSLLTQIQSVFLDGHFIIEHTARNRSGRFFNFNGTAGIWRKKAIESAGGWQHDTLTEDLDLSYRAQLNGWKFVYVPDVIAPAELPVQMDAYKLQQHRWAKGSVQTAKKLLPRIVKSDLPLKVKWEACIHLVGNFSYLLMTIPAIFIVPISIMLFNFKMYQFLPIYLLLFFSATVSVFVFYLVCQREIYPDWRRRIKYIPATIAFAIGLSLNNSKAVLEALFNVKTDFKRTPKYRIESKNDGWKNKVYSTDKNFLPFLEMLLGLYFTASIVYALINKVYMSIPFFALFQFGFLYIASLSFLQMHKERKENKKASLLNWIAPQPLSPESGVPPVVETRALSAEK
;
A
#
# COMPACT_ATOMS: atom_id res chain seq x y z
N MET A 1 -3.69 -15.77 8.83
CA MET A 1 -4.80 -16.12 9.75
C MET A 1 -6.16 -15.91 9.09
N ASN A 2 -6.50 -14.70 8.63
CA ASN A 2 -7.82 -14.36 8.10
C ASN A 2 -7.89 -14.27 6.56
N GLN A 3 -7.09 -15.06 5.84
CA GLN A 3 -7.04 -15.02 4.37
C GLN A 3 -8.42 -15.19 3.72
N ASN A 4 -9.25 -16.10 4.26
CA ASN A 4 -10.55 -16.46 3.70
C ASN A 4 -11.73 -15.62 4.25
N TYR A 5 -11.46 -14.51 4.93
CA TYR A 5 -12.49 -13.68 5.54
C TYR A 5 -13.32 -12.90 4.51
N SER A 6 -12.68 -12.27 3.53
CA SER A 6 -13.34 -11.52 2.45
C SER A 6 -12.52 -11.53 1.16
N LEU A 7 -13.11 -11.06 0.05
CA LEU A 7 -12.36 -10.88 -1.20
C LEU A 7 -11.16 -9.94 -1.00
N LEU A 8 -11.31 -8.90 -0.17
CA LEU A 8 -10.23 -7.99 0.19
C LEU A 8 -9.06 -8.73 0.87
N THR A 9 -9.31 -9.60 1.84
CA THR A 9 -8.23 -10.36 2.50
C THR A 9 -7.62 -11.41 1.57
N GLN A 10 -8.39 -12.00 0.66
CA GLN A 10 -7.88 -12.93 -0.35
C GLN A 10 -6.92 -12.24 -1.32
N ILE A 11 -7.30 -11.06 -1.82
CA ILE A 11 -6.46 -10.24 -2.70
C ILE A 11 -5.17 -9.80 -1.99
N GLN A 12 -5.28 -9.31 -0.75
CA GLN A 12 -4.11 -8.92 0.05
C GLN A 12 -3.14 -10.07 0.29
N SER A 13 -3.66 -11.28 0.50
CA SER A 13 -2.82 -12.47 0.62
C SER A 13 -2.01 -12.72 -0.64
N VAL A 14 -2.63 -12.66 -1.82
CA VAL A 14 -1.92 -12.83 -3.10
C VAL A 14 -0.82 -11.77 -3.26
N PHE A 15 -1.07 -10.53 -2.82
CA PHE A 15 -0.09 -9.44 -2.85
C PHE A 15 1.13 -9.72 -1.94
N LEU A 16 0.90 -10.16 -0.71
CA LEU A 16 1.96 -10.47 0.26
C LEU A 16 2.73 -11.73 -0.10
N ASP A 17 2.04 -12.74 -0.64
CA ASP A 17 2.64 -13.97 -1.13
C ASP A 17 3.75 -13.65 -2.14
N GLY A 18 3.52 -12.71 -3.06
CA GLY A 18 4.52 -12.28 -4.05
C GLY A 18 5.77 -11.69 -3.40
N HIS A 19 5.59 -10.80 -2.43
CA HIS A 19 6.68 -10.13 -1.72
C HIS A 19 7.55 -11.12 -0.92
N PHE A 20 6.92 -11.98 -0.11
CA PHE A 20 7.64 -12.93 0.75
C PHE A 20 8.25 -14.08 -0.04
N ILE A 21 7.49 -14.71 -0.93
CA ILE A 21 7.94 -15.98 -1.52
C ILE A 21 8.84 -15.77 -2.72
N ILE A 22 8.55 -14.79 -3.57
CA ILE A 22 9.37 -14.54 -4.76
C ILE A 22 10.45 -13.52 -4.43
N GLU A 23 10.09 -12.32 -3.97
CA GLU A 23 11.07 -11.23 -3.91
C GLU A 23 12.13 -11.45 -2.82
N HIS A 24 11.74 -11.77 -1.58
CA HIS A 24 12.70 -12.02 -0.50
C HIS A 24 13.57 -13.25 -0.79
N THR A 25 13.00 -14.33 -1.32
CA THR A 25 13.76 -15.51 -1.75
C THR A 25 14.76 -15.16 -2.84
N ALA A 26 14.34 -14.45 -3.88
CA ALA A 26 15.20 -14.06 -4.99
C ALA A 26 16.35 -13.16 -4.50
N ARG A 27 16.06 -12.13 -3.70
CA ARG A 27 17.08 -11.22 -3.14
C ARG A 27 18.08 -11.97 -2.26
N ASN A 28 17.59 -12.80 -1.33
CA ASN A 28 18.43 -13.59 -0.44
C ASN A 28 19.36 -14.55 -1.22
N ARG A 29 18.79 -15.39 -2.09
CA ARG A 29 19.56 -16.40 -2.85
C ARG A 29 20.58 -15.80 -3.81
N SER A 30 20.33 -14.58 -4.26
CA SER A 30 21.22 -13.88 -5.18
C SER A 30 22.14 -12.87 -4.47
N GLY A 31 22.09 -12.76 -3.14
CA GLY A 31 22.94 -11.85 -2.37
C GLY A 31 22.66 -10.37 -2.63
N ARG A 32 21.41 -10.01 -2.95
CA ARG A 32 20.94 -8.62 -2.99
C ARG A 32 20.32 -8.23 -1.66
N PHE A 33 20.19 -6.92 -1.46
CA PHE A 33 19.65 -6.39 -0.22
C PHE A 33 18.15 -6.65 -0.17
N PHE A 34 17.66 -6.99 1.01
CA PHE A 34 16.24 -7.03 1.29
C PHE A 34 15.97 -6.47 2.68
N ASN A 35 14.72 -6.13 2.94
CA ASN A 35 14.33 -5.52 4.21
C ASN A 35 13.87 -6.56 5.23
N PHE A 36 14.02 -6.21 6.51
CA PHE A 36 13.20 -6.74 7.58
C PHE A 36 11.85 -6.03 7.56
N ASN A 37 10.75 -6.77 7.75
CA ASN A 37 9.37 -6.27 7.61
C ASN A 37 8.73 -5.97 8.98
N GLY A 38 9.54 -5.53 9.93
CA GLY A 38 9.12 -5.08 11.27
C GLY A 38 8.73 -6.19 12.26
N THR A 39 8.48 -7.41 11.79
CA THR A 39 8.10 -8.57 12.63
C THR A 39 8.70 -9.88 12.10
N ALA A 40 8.60 -10.96 12.89
CA ALA A 40 8.99 -12.31 12.48
C ALA A 40 10.46 -12.43 12.00
N GLY A 41 11.39 -11.78 12.70
CA GLY A 41 12.82 -11.86 12.41
C GLY A 41 13.67 -11.65 13.66
N ILE A 42 14.90 -12.14 13.60
CA ILE A 42 15.86 -12.12 14.71
C ILE A 42 17.06 -11.28 14.31
N TRP A 43 17.46 -10.37 15.20
CA TRP A 43 18.60 -9.49 15.00
C TRP A 43 19.71 -9.78 15.99
N ARG A 44 20.95 -9.76 15.50
CA ARG A 44 22.12 -9.66 16.39
C ARG A 44 22.20 -8.24 16.95
N LYS A 45 22.33 -8.08 18.26
CA LYS A 45 22.46 -6.76 18.91
C LYS A 45 23.55 -5.90 18.26
N LYS A 46 24.73 -6.50 18.03
CA LYS A 46 25.88 -5.85 17.37
C LYS A 46 25.54 -5.31 15.96
N ALA A 47 24.62 -5.95 15.24
CA ALA A 47 24.19 -5.47 13.93
C ALA A 47 23.38 -4.18 14.01
N ILE A 48 22.47 -4.10 14.99
CA ILE A 48 21.70 -2.89 15.26
C ILE A 48 22.62 -1.76 15.72
N GLU A 49 23.51 -2.03 16.67
CA GLU A 49 24.46 -1.05 17.22
C GLU A 49 25.39 -0.50 16.14
N SER A 50 26.06 -1.38 15.39
CA SER A 50 26.97 -0.95 14.31
C SER A 50 26.28 -0.24 13.16
N ALA A 51 24.99 -0.50 12.91
CA ALA A 51 24.20 0.22 11.92
C ALA A 51 23.81 1.64 12.36
N GLY A 52 24.01 2.00 13.64
CA GLY A 52 23.61 3.28 14.22
C GLY A 52 22.21 3.27 14.84
N GLY A 53 21.72 2.10 15.25
CA GLY A 53 20.46 1.95 15.98
C GLY A 53 19.20 2.19 15.15
N TRP A 54 18.05 2.24 15.83
CA TRP A 54 16.77 2.63 15.24
C TRP A 54 16.71 4.15 15.07
N GLN A 55 16.26 4.61 13.90
CA GLN A 55 16.14 6.03 13.58
C GLN A 55 14.68 6.36 13.25
N HIS A 56 14.21 7.52 13.70
CA HIS A 56 12.79 7.92 13.67
C HIS A 56 12.45 8.88 12.52
N ASP A 57 13.42 9.18 11.67
CA ASP A 57 13.32 10.12 10.55
C ASP A 57 12.64 9.53 9.31
N THR A 58 12.33 8.22 9.32
CA THR A 58 11.57 7.52 8.29
C THR A 58 10.42 6.73 8.91
N LEU A 59 9.26 6.67 8.24
CA LEU A 59 8.11 5.87 8.70
C LEU A 59 8.30 4.34 8.60
N THR A 60 9.37 3.91 7.96
CA THR A 60 9.77 2.50 7.79
C THR A 60 11.17 2.32 8.37
N GLU A 61 11.26 2.46 9.69
CA GLU A 61 12.51 2.33 10.45
C GLU A 61 13.17 0.96 10.29
N ASP A 62 12.37 -0.06 10.00
CA ASP A 62 12.77 -1.44 9.70
C ASP A 62 13.50 -1.55 8.37
N LEU A 63 12.95 -0.99 7.29
CA LEU A 63 13.58 -0.90 5.97
C LEU A 63 14.87 -0.07 6.04
N ASP A 64 14.84 1.08 6.71
CA ASP A 64 16.00 1.95 6.90
C ASP A 64 17.14 1.24 7.63
N LEU A 65 16.86 0.61 8.77
CA LEU A 65 17.84 -0.16 9.52
C LEU A 65 18.39 -1.33 8.70
N SER A 66 17.54 -2.00 7.92
CA SER A 66 17.94 -3.12 7.07
C SER A 66 18.98 -2.74 6.04
N TYR A 67 18.78 -1.62 5.35
CA TYR A 67 19.73 -1.13 4.36
C TYR A 67 21.02 -0.61 5.00
N ARG A 68 20.92 0.12 6.13
CA ARG A 68 22.13 0.58 6.85
C ARG A 68 22.98 -0.58 7.36
N ALA A 69 22.37 -1.63 7.91
CA ALA A 69 23.08 -2.81 8.36
C ALA A 69 23.78 -3.53 7.20
N GLN A 70 23.10 -3.72 6.07
CA GLN A 70 23.69 -4.37 4.90
C GLN A 70 24.79 -3.54 4.23
N LEU A 71 24.67 -2.19 4.25
CA LEU A 71 25.75 -1.28 3.86
C LEU A 71 26.98 -1.40 4.78
N ASN A 72 26.79 -1.82 6.03
CA ASN A 72 27.87 -2.10 6.98
C ASN A 72 28.36 -3.55 6.92
N GLY A 73 28.01 -4.30 5.86
CA GLY A 73 28.51 -5.65 5.62
C GLY A 73 27.73 -6.77 6.31
N TRP A 74 26.65 -6.47 7.03
CA TRP A 74 25.79 -7.51 7.60
C TRP A 74 25.03 -8.26 6.52
N LYS A 75 24.95 -9.59 6.67
CA LYS A 75 24.21 -10.46 5.75
C LYS A 75 22.87 -10.83 6.36
N PHE A 76 21.82 -10.68 5.56
CA PHE A 76 20.47 -11.05 5.93
C PHE A 76 20.16 -12.41 5.33
N VAL A 77 19.42 -13.24 6.06
CA VAL A 77 19.03 -14.58 5.62
C VAL A 77 17.51 -14.68 5.70
N TYR A 78 16.88 -15.01 4.57
CA TYR A 78 15.45 -15.26 4.50
C TYR A 78 15.20 -16.78 4.56
N VAL A 79 14.36 -17.20 5.51
CA VAL A 79 14.02 -18.61 5.74
C VAL A 79 12.53 -18.80 5.42
N PRO A 80 12.18 -19.26 4.20
CA PRO A 80 10.78 -19.34 3.76
C PRO A 80 9.97 -20.40 4.51
N ASP A 81 10.62 -21.43 5.06
CA ASP A 81 9.95 -22.56 5.73
C ASP A 81 9.45 -22.23 7.14
N VAL A 82 9.88 -21.10 7.72
CA VAL A 82 9.43 -20.64 9.04
C VAL A 82 8.30 -19.63 8.88
N ILE A 83 7.07 -20.11 9.10
CA ILE A 83 5.86 -19.31 8.85
C ILE A 83 5.42 -18.60 10.15
N ALA A 84 5.22 -17.28 10.05
CA ALA A 84 4.60 -16.47 11.09
C ALA A 84 3.18 -16.05 10.67
N PRO A 85 2.12 -16.51 11.37
CA PRO A 85 0.76 -16.13 11.02
C PRO A 85 0.51 -14.62 11.19
N ALA A 86 -0.04 -13.98 10.15
CA ALA A 86 -0.40 -12.57 10.18
C ALA A 86 -1.92 -12.35 10.02
N GLU A 87 -2.41 -11.26 10.63
CA GLU A 87 -3.76 -10.72 10.45
C GLU A 87 -3.75 -9.58 9.42
N LEU A 88 -4.52 -9.76 8.35
CA LEU A 88 -4.73 -8.79 7.27
C LEU A 88 -5.82 -7.77 7.65
N PRO A 89 -5.67 -6.49 7.30
CA PRO A 89 -6.73 -5.50 7.48
C PRO A 89 -8.01 -5.88 6.73
N VAL A 90 -9.12 -5.98 7.47
CA VAL A 90 -10.44 -6.27 6.90
C VAL A 90 -11.19 -5.02 6.44
N GLN A 91 -10.69 -3.84 6.82
CA GLN A 91 -11.20 -2.53 6.41
C GLN A 91 -10.30 -1.95 5.32
N MET A 92 -10.93 -1.31 4.33
CA MET A 92 -10.26 -0.68 3.20
C MET A 92 -9.46 0.52 3.68
N ASP A 93 -10.00 1.34 4.57
CA ASP A 93 -9.31 2.53 5.05
C ASP A 93 -8.10 2.17 5.93
N ALA A 94 -8.22 1.13 6.75
CA ALA A 94 -7.10 0.57 7.51
C ALA A 94 -5.98 0.05 6.60
N TYR A 95 -6.35 -0.61 5.50
CA TYR A 95 -5.41 -1.09 4.50
C TYR A 95 -4.75 0.06 3.73
N LYS A 96 -5.52 1.03 3.24
CA LYS A 96 -5.01 2.24 2.57
C LYS A 96 -4.04 3.00 3.45
N LEU A 97 -4.36 3.15 4.74
CA LEU A 97 -3.47 3.78 5.72
C LEU A 97 -2.16 3.00 5.88
N GLN A 98 -2.22 1.67 5.92
CA GLN A 98 -1.02 0.84 6.01
C GLN A 98 -0.14 1.00 4.76
N GLN A 99 -0.72 0.86 3.57
CA GLN A 99 -0.01 1.01 2.29
C GLN A 99 0.56 2.41 2.11
N HIS A 100 -0.18 3.44 2.52
CA HIS A 100 0.28 4.82 2.51
C HIS A 100 1.53 5.00 3.38
N ARG A 101 1.54 4.46 4.60
CA ARG A 101 2.71 4.53 5.50
C ARG A 101 3.92 3.81 4.90
N TRP A 102 3.71 2.61 4.36
CA TRP A 102 4.79 1.84 3.73
C TRP A 102 5.37 2.53 2.49
N ALA A 103 4.53 3.06 1.61
CA ALA A 103 4.97 3.78 0.42
C ALA A 103 5.71 5.07 0.78
N LYS A 104 5.16 5.87 1.71
CA LYS A 104 5.78 7.11 2.19
C LYS A 104 7.13 6.84 2.86
N GLY A 105 7.18 5.88 3.78
CA GLY A 105 8.41 5.49 4.47
C GLY A 105 9.47 4.99 3.51
N SER A 106 9.10 4.14 2.55
CA SER A 106 10.04 3.64 1.54
C SER A 106 10.70 4.76 0.74
N VAL A 107 9.93 5.78 0.32
CA VAL A 107 10.48 6.93 -0.40
C VAL A 107 11.36 7.81 0.52
N GLN A 108 11.01 7.96 1.80
CA GLN A 108 11.88 8.64 2.77
C GLN A 108 13.21 7.90 2.92
N THR A 109 13.18 6.57 3.09
CA THR A 109 14.38 5.75 3.15
C THR A 109 15.18 5.82 1.86
N ALA A 110 14.52 5.84 0.70
CA ALA A 110 15.18 6.03 -0.60
C ALA A 110 15.93 7.37 -0.65
N LYS A 111 15.28 8.49 -0.30
CA LYS A 111 15.92 9.83 -0.25
C LYS A 111 17.15 9.84 0.65
N LYS A 112 17.08 9.16 1.79
CA LYS A 112 18.14 9.09 2.78
C LYS A 112 19.32 8.20 2.36
N LEU A 113 19.04 7.02 1.80
CA LEU A 113 20.06 5.98 1.63
C LEU A 113 20.56 5.82 0.18
N LEU A 114 19.80 6.23 -0.85
CA LEU A 114 20.23 6.12 -2.25
C LEU A 114 21.58 6.79 -2.52
N PRO A 115 21.86 8.03 -2.04
CA PRO A 115 23.17 8.66 -2.27
C PRO A 115 24.32 7.83 -1.70
N ARG A 116 24.11 7.20 -0.54
CA ARG A 116 25.11 6.34 0.12
C ARG A 116 25.29 5.02 -0.62
N ILE A 117 24.21 4.42 -1.13
CA ILE A 117 24.25 3.18 -1.90
C ILE A 117 25.02 3.38 -3.20
N VAL A 118 24.72 4.44 -3.95
CA VAL A 118 25.38 4.74 -5.24
C VAL A 118 26.88 4.95 -5.05
N LYS A 119 27.28 5.66 -3.99
CA LYS A 119 28.69 5.97 -3.64
C LYS A 119 29.46 4.82 -2.97
N SER A 120 28.80 3.74 -2.55
CA SER A 120 29.45 2.61 -1.86
C SER A 120 30.34 1.77 -2.78
N ASP A 121 31.18 0.89 -2.24
CA ASP A 121 31.98 -0.07 -3.02
C ASP A 121 31.21 -1.37 -3.36
N LEU A 122 29.88 -1.36 -3.23
CA LEU A 122 29.06 -2.54 -3.51
C LEU A 122 29.10 -2.96 -4.99
N PRO A 123 28.96 -4.26 -5.30
CA PRO A 123 28.83 -4.72 -6.67
C PRO A 123 27.68 -4.04 -7.41
N LEU A 124 27.88 -3.72 -8.68
CA LEU A 124 26.91 -2.99 -9.50
C LEU A 124 25.51 -3.64 -9.49
N LYS A 125 25.46 -4.98 -9.55
CA LYS A 125 24.20 -5.76 -9.46
C LYS A 125 23.42 -5.54 -8.15
N VAL A 126 24.11 -5.31 -7.03
CA VAL A 126 23.50 -5.05 -5.73
C VAL A 126 23.01 -3.61 -5.69
N LYS A 127 23.81 -2.65 -6.19
CA LYS A 127 23.41 -1.23 -6.28
C LYS A 127 22.15 -1.06 -7.13
N TRP A 128 22.10 -1.66 -8.32
CA TRP A 128 20.94 -1.55 -9.22
C TRP A 128 19.67 -2.07 -8.58
N GLU A 129 19.72 -3.28 -8.01
CA GLU A 129 18.55 -3.87 -7.36
C GLU A 129 18.14 -3.06 -6.12
N ALA A 130 19.10 -2.64 -5.29
CA ALA A 130 18.86 -1.78 -4.15
C ALA A 130 18.15 -0.47 -4.54
N CYS A 131 18.59 0.15 -5.63
CA CYS A 131 17.96 1.35 -6.18
C CYS A 131 16.53 1.06 -6.62
N ILE A 132 16.32 0.04 -7.47
CA ILE A 132 15.01 -0.35 -8.00
C ILE A 132 14.03 -0.68 -6.87
N HIS A 133 14.48 -1.40 -5.84
CA HIS A 133 13.67 -1.75 -4.68
C HIS A 133 13.23 -0.50 -3.90
N LEU A 134 14.17 0.39 -3.55
CA LEU A 134 13.87 1.60 -2.79
C LEU A 134 12.98 2.59 -3.57
N VAL A 135 13.16 2.71 -4.89
CA VAL A 135 12.29 3.55 -5.73
C VAL A 135 11.03 2.83 -6.22
N GLY A 136 10.82 1.56 -5.87
CA GLY A 136 9.73 0.74 -6.41
C GLY A 136 8.34 1.33 -6.21
N ASN A 137 8.13 2.06 -5.10
CA ASN A 137 6.86 2.73 -4.82
C ASN A 137 6.55 3.91 -5.75
N PHE A 138 7.52 4.45 -6.50
CA PHE A 138 7.25 5.44 -7.56
C PHE A 138 6.40 4.85 -8.69
N SER A 139 6.34 3.51 -8.83
CA SER A 139 5.46 2.84 -9.79
C SER A 139 4.00 3.24 -9.62
N TYR A 140 3.53 3.56 -8.40
CA TYR A 140 2.18 4.06 -8.18
C TYR A 140 1.95 5.42 -8.84
N LEU A 141 2.92 6.33 -8.76
CA LEU A 141 2.87 7.63 -9.45
C LEU A 141 2.91 7.44 -10.97
N LEU A 142 3.78 6.54 -11.45
CA LEU A 142 3.88 6.15 -12.85
C LEU A 142 2.68 5.35 -13.35
N MET A 143 1.80 4.87 -12.47
CA MET A 143 0.51 4.26 -12.82
C MET A 143 -0.60 5.33 -12.86
N THR A 144 -0.68 6.16 -11.82
CA THR A 144 -1.73 7.19 -11.68
C THR A 144 -1.65 8.25 -12.77
N ILE A 145 -0.46 8.74 -13.11
CA ILE A 145 -0.30 9.80 -14.13
C ILE A 145 -0.79 9.29 -15.50
N PRO A 146 -0.28 8.17 -16.06
CA PRO A 146 -0.83 7.63 -17.30
C PRO A 146 -2.30 7.28 -17.21
N ALA A 147 -2.82 6.81 -16.07
CA ALA A 147 -4.26 6.54 -15.92
C ALA A 147 -5.13 7.78 -16.18
N ILE A 148 -4.66 8.97 -15.77
CA ILE A 148 -5.36 10.25 -16.02
C ILE A 148 -5.24 10.68 -17.48
N PHE A 149 -4.13 10.36 -18.15
CA PHE A 149 -3.86 10.80 -19.52
C PHE A 149 -4.26 9.78 -20.60
N ILE A 150 -4.53 8.53 -20.25
CA ILE A 150 -4.75 7.46 -21.24
C ILE A 150 -5.95 7.74 -22.15
N VAL A 151 -7.02 8.33 -21.62
CA VAL A 151 -8.23 8.64 -22.40
C VAL A 151 -8.05 9.86 -23.29
N PRO A 152 -7.56 11.02 -22.82
CA PRO A 152 -7.29 12.13 -23.73
C PRO A 152 -6.25 11.77 -24.80
N ILE A 153 -5.24 10.95 -24.46
CA ILE A 153 -4.31 10.40 -25.45
C ILE A 153 -5.06 9.50 -26.44
N SER A 154 -5.94 8.61 -25.98
CA SER A 154 -6.73 7.75 -26.87
C SER A 154 -7.63 8.54 -27.83
N ILE A 155 -8.32 9.57 -27.32
CA ILE A 155 -9.15 10.48 -28.12
C ILE A 155 -8.31 11.25 -29.13
N MET A 156 -7.14 11.77 -28.70
CA MET A 156 -6.20 12.46 -29.58
C MET A 156 -5.72 11.52 -30.71
N LEU A 157 -5.27 10.31 -30.38
CA LEU A 157 -4.82 9.33 -31.36
C LEU A 157 -5.92 9.00 -32.39
N PHE A 158 -7.18 8.92 -31.94
CA PHE A 158 -8.33 8.71 -32.81
C PHE A 158 -8.58 9.92 -33.73
N ASN A 159 -8.72 11.11 -33.16
CA ASN A 159 -9.05 12.33 -33.90
C ASN A 159 -7.97 12.71 -34.93
N PHE A 160 -6.69 12.53 -34.60
CA PHE A 160 -5.57 12.80 -35.50
C PHE A 160 -5.22 11.63 -36.44
N LYS A 161 -6.07 10.59 -36.50
CA LYS A 161 -5.87 9.40 -37.33
C LYS A 161 -4.53 8.69 -37.11
N MET A 162 -3.97 8.80 -35.91
CA MET A 162 -2.68 8.23 -35.51
C MET A 162 -2.82 6.76 -35.05
N TYR A 163 -3.70 6.00 -35.70
CA TYR A 163 -4.03 4.61 -35.35
C TYR A 163 -2.84 3.66 -35.47
N GLN A 164 -1.85 4.01 -36.30
CA GLN A 164 -0.63 3.22 -36.49
C GLN A 164 0.17 2.99 -35.20
N PHE A 165 0.01 3.85 -34.19
CA PHE A 165 0.69 3.70 -32.89
C PHE A 165 -0.11 2.82 -31.91
N LEU A 166 -1.40 2.59 -32.15
CA LEU A 166 -2.25 1.79 -31.25
C LEU A 166 -1.69 0.38 -30.99
N PRO A 167 -1.17 -0.37 -32.00
CA PRO A 167 -0.55 -1.68 -31.76
C PRO A 167 0.64 -1.62 -30.80
N ILE A 168 1.47 -0.57 -30.87
CA ILE A 168 2.65 -0.42 -29.98
C ILE A 168 2.18 -0.20 -28.55
N TYR A 169 1.21 0.68 -28.32
CA TYR A 169 0.65 0.89 -26.98
C TYR A 169 0.01 -0.39 -26.44
N LEU A 170 -0.77 -1.09 -27.26
CA LEU A 170 -1.37 -2.36 -26.87
C LEU A 170 -0.33 -3.42 -26.51
N LEU A 171 0.78 -3.52 -27.26
CA LEU A 171 1.87 -4.45 -26.96
C LEU A 171 2.54 -4.12 -25.62
N LEU A 172 2.80 -2.83 -25.35
CA LEU A 172 3.38 -2.38 -24.08
C LEU A 172 2.44 -2.67 -22.90
N PHE A 173 1.16 -2.34 -23.03
CA PHE A 173 0.17 -2.62 -21.98
C PHE A 173 -0.04 -4.11 -21.76
N PHE A 174 -0.13 -4.90 -22.83
CA PHE A 174 -0.32 -6.33 -22.76
C PHE A 174 0.89 -7.01 -22.13
N SER A 175 2.11 -6.69 -22.56
CA SER A 175 3.34 -7.23 -21.98
C SER A 175 3.50 -6.87 -20.50
N ALA A 176 3.21 -5.63 -20.11
CA ALA A 176 3.21 -5.23 -18.69
C ALA A 176 2.18 -6.02 -17.86
N THR A 177 0.96 -6.15 -18.38
CA THR A 177 -0.11 -6.89 -17.70
C THR A 177 0.21 -8.38 -17.58
N VAL A 178 0.70 -9.00 -18.65
CA VAL A 178 1.13 -10.41 -18.67
C VAL A 178 2.29 -10.64 -17.71
N SER A 179 3.27 -9.73 -17.65
CA SER A 179 4.39 -9.82 -16.71
C SER A 179 3.91 -9.88 -15.26
N VAL A 180 3.02 -8.96 -14.85
CA VAL A 180 2.45 -8.95 -13.49
C VAL A 180 1.58 -10.19 -13.25
N PHE A 181 0.81 -10.61 -14.24
CA PHE A 181 0.00 -11.82 -14.15
C PHE A 181 0.87 -13.07 -13.93
N VAL A 182 1.94 -13.23 -14.71
CA VAL A 182 2.88 -14.36 -14.60
C VAL A 182 3.60 -14.33 -13.24
N PHE A 183 4.00 -13.16 -12.76
CA PHE A 183 4.60 -13.01 -11.43
C PHE A 183 3.71 -13.59 -10.33
N TYR A 184 2.43 -13.17 -10.27
CA TYR A 184 1.50 -13.70 -9.28
C TYR A 184 1.13 -15.16 -9.55
N LEU A 185 1.07 -15.60 -10.81
CA LEU A 185 0.79 -16.99 -11.16
C LEU A 185 1.87 -17.94 -10.63
N VAL A 186 3.14 -17.61 -10.87
CA VAL A 186 4.29 -18.38 -10.37
C VAL A 186 4.29 -18.39 -8.86
N CYS A 187 4.08 -17.24 -8.23
CA CYS A 187 3.96 -17.14 -6.78
C CYS A 187 2.88 -18.08 -6.21
N GLN A 188 1.67 -18.07 -6.76
CA GLN A 188 0.59 -18.94 -6.28
C GLN A 188 0.90 -20.43 -6.51
N ARG A 189 1.60 -20.77 -7.59
CA ARG A 189 2.03 -22.15 -7.90
C ARG A 189 3.05 -22.68 -6.89
N GLU A 190 3.97 -21.85 -6.42
CA GLU A 190 5.01 -22.25 -5.46
C GLU A 190 4.45 -22.52 -4.05
N ILE A 191 3.38 -21.82 -3.67
CA ILE A 191 2.84 -21.87 -2.29
C ILE A 191 1.72 -22.90 -2.16
N TYR A 192 0.82 -22.96 -3.15
CA TYR A 192 -0.45 -23.66 -2.99
C TYR A 192 -0.55 -24.87 -3.92
N PRO A 193 -0.78 -26.08 -3.38
CA PRO A 193 -1.09 -27.25 -4.20
C PRO A 193 -2.30 -27.03 -5.12
N ASP A 194 -3.27 -26.23 -4.68
CA ASP A 194 -4.50 -25.90 -5.40
C ASP A 194 -4.42 -24.59 -6.20
N TRP A 195 -3.21 -24.14 -6.58
CA TRP A 195 -2.96 -22.85 -7.24
C TRP A 195 -3.87 -22.53 -8.43
N ARG A 196 -4.31 -23.54 -9.19
CA ARG A 196 -5.23 -23.36 -10.33
C ARG A 196 -6.55 -22.70 -9.91
N ARG A 197 -7.07 -23.02 -8.72
CA ARG A 197 -8.29 -22.40 -8.18
C ARG A 197 -8.09 -20.94 -7.78
N ARG A 198 -6.84 -20.53 -7.57
CA ARG A 198 -6.45 -19.19 -7.12
C ARG A 198 -6.20 -18.22 -8.26
N ILE A 199 -6.07 -18.71 -9.50
CA ILE A 199 -5.90 -17.88 -10.71
C ILE A 199 -7.00 -16.80 -10.82
N LYS A 200 -8.25 -17.14 -10.43
CA LYS A 200 -9.38 -16.21 -10.44
C LYS A 200 -9.18 -14.94 -9.58
N TYR A 201 -8.28 -14.99 -8.59
CA TYR A 201 -7.97 -13.84 -7.74
C TYR A 201 -6.95 -12.90 -8.38
N ILE A 202 -6.13 -13.37 -9.33
CA ILE A 202 -5.03 -12.58 -9.92
C ILE A 202 -5.56 -11.33 -10.65
N PRO A 203 -6.58 -11.39 -11.53
CA PRO A 203 -7.12 -10.18 -12.15
C PRO A 203 -7.63 -9.17 -11.13
N ALA A 204 -8.29 -9.65 -10.06
CA ALA A 204 -8.76 -8.80 -8.97
C ALA A 204 -7.60 -8.17 -8.19
N THR A 205 -6.48 -8.89 -8.00
CA THR A 205 -5.26 -8.35 -7.40
C THR A 205 -4.61 -7.27 -8.25
N ILE A 206 -4.53 -7.46 -9.56
CA ILE A 206 -4.00 -6.44 -10.49
C ILE A 206 -4.86 -5.19 -10.45
N ALA A 207 -6.17 -5.34 -10.60
CA ALA A 207 -7.09 -4.21 -10.55
C ALA A 207 -7.07 -3.51 -9.19
N PHE A 208 -6.96 -4.26 -8.09
CA PHE A 208 -6.81 -3.70 -6.75
C PHE A 208 -5.51 -2.89 -6.59
N ALA A 209 -4.39 -3.38 -7.13
CA ALA A 209 -3.12 -2.65 -7.13
C ALA A 209 -3.23 -1.32 -7.91
N ILE A 210 -3.96 -1.32 -9.03
CA ILE A 210 -4.29 -0.10 -9.80
C ILE A 210 -5.15 0.84 -8.95
N GLY A 211 -6.19 0.34 -8.29
CA GLY A 211 -7.06 1.17 -7.45
C GLY A 211 -6.29 1.88 -6.32
N LEU A 212 -5.30 1.21 -5.72
CA LEU A 212 -4.47 1.79 -4.66
C LEU A 212 -3.51 2.87 -5.16
N SER A 213 -3.32 2.98 -6.48
CA SER A 213 -2.31 3.86 -7.05
C SER A 213 -2.51 5.29 -6.60
N LEU A 214 -3.75 5.79 -6.53
CA LEU A 214 -4.02 7.16 -6.12
C LEU A 214 -3.59 7.44 -4.67
N ASN A 215 -3.95 6.54 -3.75
CA ASN A 215 -3.56 6.63 -2.33
C ASN A 215 -2.04 6.61 -2.17
N ASN A 216 -1.37 5.70 -2.86
CA ASN A 216 0.07 5.54 -2.72
C ASN A 216 0.86 6.59 -3.52
N SER A 217 0.32 7.12 -4.63
CA SER A 217 0.87 8.30 -5.31
C SER A 217 0.88 9.51 -4.39
N LYS A 218 -0.20 9.74 -3.64
CA LYS A 218 -0.24 10.79 -2.61
C LYS A 218 0.88 10.59 -1.58
N ALA A 219 1.06 9.36 -1.09
CA ALA A 219 2.13 9.02 -0.15
C ALA A 219 3.54 9.33 -0.69
N VAL A 220 3.79 8.99 -1.95
CA VAL A 220 5.05 9.28 -2.66
C VAL A 220 5.29 10.78 -2.76
N LEU A 221 4.29 11.56 -3.20
CA LEU A 221 4.39 13.01 -3.30
C LEU A 221 4.61 13.65 -1.93
N GLU A 222 3.89 13.23 -0.91
CA GLU A 222 4.10 13.70 0.46
C GLU A 222 5.52 13.42 0.96
N ALA A 223 6.11 12.27 0.65
CA ALA A 223 7.51 11.96 0.99
C ALA A 223 8.50 12.84 0.20
N LEU A 224 8.25 13.07 -1.09
CA LEU A 224 9.08 13.94 -1.93
C LEU A 224 9.13 15.35 -1.38
N PHE A 225 7.97 15.91 -1.01
CA PHE A 225 7.81 17.26 -0.48
C PHE A 225 7.99 17.36 1.06
N ASN A 226 8.46 16.29 1.73
CA ASN A 226 8.70 16.26 3.17
C ASN A 226 7.49 16.66 4.04
N VAL A 227 6.28 16.34 3.60
CA VAL A 227 5.05 16.58 4.36
C VAL A 227 5.07 15.72 5.62
N LYS A 228 5.01 16.36 6.79
CA LYS A 228 4.91 15.65 8.08
C LYS A 228 3.51 15.11 8.27
N THR A 229 3.40 13.84 8.71
CA THR A 229 2.12 13.20 8.99
C THR A 229 2.28 12.30 10.19
N ASP A 230 1.29 12.32 11.08
CA ASP A 230 1.29 11.49 12.27
C ASP A 230 1.18 10.01 11.93
N PHE A 231 1.89 9.20 12.71
CA PHE A 231 1.81 7.74 12.60
C PHE A 231 0.48 7.25 13.16
N LYS A 232 -0.49 7.01 12.27
CA LYS A 232 -1.75 6.34 12.65
C LYS A 232 -1.58 4.83 12.56
N ARG A 233 -1.84 4.14 13.68
CA ARG A 233 -1.74 2.67 13.77
C ARG A 233 -2.83 2.00 12.94
N THR A 234 -2.48 0.90 12.27
CA THR A 234 -3.47 0.04 11.62
C THR A 234 -4.19 -0.78 12.69
N PRO A 235 -5.53 -0.72 12.76
CA PRO A 235 -6.30 -1.49 13.72
C PRO A 235 -6.08 -3.01 13.55
N LYS A 236 -6.03 -3.73 14.69
CA LYS A 236 -6.00 -5.19 14.75
C LYS A 236 -7.24 -5.67 15.48
N TYR A 237 -7.96 -6.61 14.88
CA TYR A 237 -9.28 -7.04 15.36
C TYR A 237 -9.27 -8.48 15.85
N ARG A 238 -8.17 -9.21 15.66
CA ARG A 238 -8.04 -10.64 15.96
C ARG A 238 -9.16 -11.45 15.29
N ILE A 239 -9.34 -11.22 13.99
CA ILE A 239 -10.32 -11.95 13.19
C ILE A 239 -9.74 -13.32 12.82
N GLU A 240 -10.39 -14.39 13.29
CA GLU A 240 -10.00 -15.79 13.06
C GLU A 240 -11.07 -16.53 12.25
N SER A 241 -12.35 -16.15 12.38
CA SER A 241 -13.50 -16.74 11.69
C SER A 241 -14.28 -15.73 10.83
N LYS A 242 -15.10 -16.21 9.88
CA LYS A 242 -16.01 -15.35 9.08
C LYS A 242 -17.09 -14.65 9.90
N ASN A 243 -17.41 -15.19 11.08
CA ASN A 243 -18.45 -14.67 11.95
C ASN A 243 -17.92 -13.57 12.89
N ASP A 244 -16.60 -13.38 12.95
CA ASP A 244 -15.98 -12.37 13.81
C ASP A 244 -16.28 -10.98 13.26
N GLY A 245 -17.00 -10.17 14.04
CA GLY A 245 -17.41 -8.84 13.65
C GLY A 245 -16.39 -7.78 14.07
N TRP A 246 -15.98 -6.92 13.14
CA TRP A 246 -15.29 -5.65 13.44
C TRP A 246 -16.26 -4.52 13.85
N LYS A 247 -17.55 -4.84 14.08
CA LYS A 247 -18.65 -3.87 14.25
C LYS A 247 -18.52 -2.99 15.50
N ASN A 248 -17.86 -3.45 16.56
CA ASN A 248 -17.81 -2.74 17.86
C ASN A 248 -16.53 -1.92 18.08
N LYS A 249 -15.62 -1.83 17.09
CA LYS A 249 -14.33 -1.11 17.21
C LYS A 249 -14.07 -0.27 15.97
N VAL A 250 -15.04 0.56 15.62
CA VAL A 250 -14.97 1.40 14.44
C VAL A 250 -14.00 2.56 14.71
N TYR A 251 -12.79 2.47 14.13
CA TYR A 251 -11.85 3.57 14.16
C TYR A 251 -12.30 4.64 13.18
N SER A 252 -12.69 5.82 13.70
CA SER A 252 -13.00 6.98 12.86
C SER A 252 -11.74 7.37 12.09
N THR A 253 -11.81 7.26 10.77
CA THR A 253 -10.80 7.88 9.91
C THR A 253 -11.19 9.32 9.63
N ASP A 254 -10.21 10.22 9.53
CA ASP A 254 -10.48 11.64 9.24
C ASP A 254 -11.26 11.76 7.92
N LYS A 255 -12.00 12.87 7.75
CA LYS A 255 -12.70 13.19 6.49
C LYS A 255 -11.70 13.15 5.33
N ASN A 256 -11.67 12.02 4.62
CA ASN A 256 -10.77 11.81 3.52
C ASN A 256 -11.51 12.10 2.21
N PHE A 257 -11.01 13.05 1.42
CA PHE A 257 -11.57 13.37 0.11
C PHE A 257 -11.20 12.32 -0.95
N LEU A 258 -10.18 11.50 -0.67
CA LEU A 258 -9.63 10.52 -1.60
C LEU A 258 -10.66 9.53 -2.20
N PRO A 259 -11.62 8.96 -1.45
CA PRO A 259 -12.63 8.06 -2.02
C PRO A 259 -13.50 8.72 -3.11
N PHE A 260 -13.69 10.04 -3.06
CA PHE A 260 -14.40 10.77 -4.11
C PHE A 260 -13.58 10.86 -5.39
N LEU A 261 -12.26 11.07 -5.29
CA LEU A 261 -11.36 11.05 -6.43
C LEU A 261 -11.23 9.64 -7.02
N GLU A 262 -11.15 8.61 -6.18
CA GLU A 262 -11.18 7.20 -6.60
C GLU A 262 -12.48 6.92 -7.38
N MET A 263 -13.64 7.35 -6.86
CA MET A 263 -14.92 7.21 -7.57
C MET A 263 -14.95 7.97 -8.90
N LEU A 264 -14.45 9.21 -8.93
CA LEU A 264 -14.39 10.01 -10.15
C LEU A 264 -13.55 9.32 -11.22
N LEU A 265 -12.38 8.76 -10.86
CA LEU A 265 -11.56 7.98 -11.78
C LEU A 265 -12.29 6.71 -12.25
N GLY A 266 -13.02 6.02 -11.38
CA GLY A 266 -13.85 4.88 -11.76
C GLY A 266 -14.94 5.24 -12.78
N LEU A 267 -15.63 6.37 -12.58
CA LEU A 267 -16.63 6.89 -13.51
C LEU A 267 -16.00 7.36 -14.82
N TYR A 268 -14.83 7.99 -14.75
CA TYR A 268 -14.04 8.37 -15.91
C TYR A 268 -13.68 7.16 -16.79
N PHE A 269 -13.22 6.05 -16.19
CA PHE A 269 -12.97 4.82 -16.95
C PHE A 269 -14.26 4.14 -17.43
N THR A 270 -15.38 4.32 -16.73
CA THR A 270 -16.71 3.88 -17.20
C THR A 270 -17.08 4.62 -18.49
N ALA A 271 -16.96 5.95 -18.51
CA ALA A 271 -17.18 6.77 -19.70
C ALA A 271 -16.23 6.38 -20.85
N SER A 272 -15.00 6.00 -20.51
CA SER A 272 -13.97 5.58 -21.49
C SER A 272 -14.31 4.25 -22.16
N ILE A 273 -14.88 3.30 -21.42
CA ILE A 273 -15.38 2.05 -21.98
C ILE A 273 -16.54 2.31 -22.92
N VAL A 274 -17.49 3.17 -22.53
CA VAL A 274 -18.60 3.59 -23.41
C VAL A 274 -18.06 4.25 -24.68
N TYR A 275 -17.10 5.16 -24.56
CA TYR A 275 -16.44 5.78 -25.70
C TYR A 275 -15.76 4.75 -26.61
N ALA A 276 -15.03 3.79 -26.04
CA ALA A 276 -14.37 2.72 -26.79
C ALA A 276 -15.38 1.83 -27.54
N LEU A 277 -16.54 1.55 -26.94
CA LEU A 277 -17.62 0.78 -27.57
C LEU A 277 -18.23 1.54 -28.77
N ILE A 278 -18.54 2.83 -28.59
CA ILE A 278 -19.12 3.68 -29.65
C ILE A 278 -18.16 3.79 -30.84
N ASN A 279 -16.86 3.96 -30.57
CA ASN A 279 -15.83 4.14 -31.61
C ASN A 279 -15.20 2.82 -32.09
N LYS A 280 -15.75 1.66 -31.68
CA LYS A 280 -15.28 0.32 -32.07
C LYS A 280 -13.82 0.02 -31.72
N VAL A 281 -13.28 0.66 -30.68
CA VAL A 281 -11.92 0.44 -30.15
C VAL A 281 -11.94 -0.66 -29.09
N TYR A 282 -12.32 -1.87 -29.49
CA TYR A 282 -12.58 -2.97 -28.54
C TYR A 282 -11.33 -3.45 -27.80
N MET A 283 -10.15 -3.34 -28.43
CA MET A 283 -8.88 -3.80 -27.85
C MET A 283 -8.51 -3.08 -26.54
N SER A 284 -8.98 -1.85 -26.34
CA SER A 284 -8.69 -1.07 -25.12
C SER A 284 -9.61 -1.42 -23.95
N ILE A 285 -10.74 -2.07 -24.21
CA ILE A 285 -11.79 -2.32 -23.21
C ILE A 285 -11.28 -3.18 -22.03
N PRO A 286 -10.57 -4.31 -22.24
CA PRO A 286 -10.08 -5.11 -21.12
C PRO A 286 -9.16 -4.32 -20.18
N PHE A 287 -8.34 -3.42 -20.74
CA PHE A 287 -7.47 -2.56 -19.95
C PHE A 287 -8.28 -1.53 -19.17
N PHE A 288 -9.19 -0.80 -19.81
CA PHE A 288 -10.04 0.16 -19.12
C PHE A 288 -10.91 -0.49 -18.03
N ALA A 289 -11.37 -1.73 -18.25
CA ALA A 289 -12.11 -2.49 -17.26
C ALA A 289 -11.29 -2.80 -15.99
N LEU A 290 -9.98 -3.07 -16.11
CA LEU A 290 -9.11 -3.26 -14.95
C LEU A 290 -8.98 -1.96 -14.12
N PHE A 291 -8.77 -0.82 -14.76
CA PHE A 291 -8.72 0.47 -14.09
C PHE A 291 -10.07 0.83 -13.45
N GLN A 292 -11.17 0.68 -14.21
CA GLN A 292 -12.52 0.91 -13.73
C GLN A 292 -12.83 0.08 -12.48
N PHE A 293 -12.63 -1.24 -12.55
CA PHE A 293 -12.90 -2.14 -11.44
C PHE A 293 -12.04 -1.79 -10.22
N GLY A 294 -10.75 -1.53 -10.43
CA GLY A 294 -9.82 -1.15 -9.36
C GLY A 294 -10.30 0.07 -8.57
N PHE A 295 -10.57 1.16 -9.27
CA PHE A 295 -11.00 2.42 -8.66
C PHE A 295 -12.39 2.32 -8.02
N LEU A 296 -13.36 1.72 -8.72
CA LEU A 296 -14.72 1.56 -8.18
C LEU A 296 -14.76 0.62 -6.98
N TYR A 297 -13.97 -0.46 -6.97
CA TYR A 297 -13.93 -1.40 -5.86
C TYR A 297 -13.41 -0.75 -4.58
N ILE A 298 -12.30 -0.01 -4.66
CA ILE A 298 -11.74 0.70 -3.51
C ILE A 298 -12.68 1.80 -3.03
N ALA A 299 -13.18 2.63 -3.95
CA ALA A 299 -14.11 3.71 -3.62
C ALA A 299 -15.36 3.16 -2.92
N SER A 300 -15.96 2.10 -3.47
CA SER A 300 -17.17 1.48 -2.91
C SER A 300 -16.94 0.96 -1.50
N LEU A 301 -15.82 0.27 -1.25
CA LEU A 301 -15.52 -0.25 0.08
C LEU A 301 -15.25 0.87 1.10
N SER A 302 -14.59 1.96 0.70
CA SER A 302 -14.43 3.14 1.56
C SER A 302 -15.76 3.85 1.84
N PHE A 303 -16.64 4.00 0.83
CA PHE A 303 -17.97 4.61 1.05
C PHE A 303 -18.86 3.75 1.95
N LEU A 304 -18.85 2.42 1.78
CA LEU A 304 -19.58 1.50 2.66
C LEU A 304 -19.09 1.58 4.10
N GLN A 305 -17.78 1.73 4.32
CA GLN A 305 -17.19 1.93 5.65
C GLN A 305 -17.61 3.27 6.24
N MET A 306 -17.45 4.37 5.49
CA MET A 306 -17.87 5.70 5.94
C MET A 306 -19.37 5.77 6.26
N HIS A 307 -20.23 5.11 5.48
CA HIS A 307 -21.66 5.06 5.76
C HIS A 307 -21.96 4.32 7.07
N LYS A 308 -21.29 3.18 7.30
CA LYS A 308 -21.43 2.40 8.53
C LYS A 308 -20.92 3.16 9.75
N GLU A 309 -19.78 3.82 9.63
CA GLU A 309 -19.21 4.74 10.63
C GLU A 309 -20.20 5.83 11.05
N ARG A 310 -20.80 6.53 10.06
CA ARG A 310 -21.79 7.57 10.34
C ARG A 310 -23.03 7.02 11.04
N LYS A 311 -23.48 5.81 10.70
CA LYS A 311 -24.65 5.17 11.32
C LYS A 311 -24.38 4.79 12.78
N GLU A 312 -23.22 4.18 13.06
CA GLU A 312 -22.82 3.83 14.42
C GLU A 312 -22.56 5.07 15.28
N ASN A 313 -21.91 6.11 14.73
CA ASN A 313 -21.68 7.37 15.44
C ASN A 313 -23.00 8.08 15.79
N LYS A 314 -23.99 8.07 14.87
CA LYS A 314 -25.34 8.59 15.15
C LYS A 314 -26.05 7.77 16.23
N LYS A 315 -25.91 6.44 16.21
CA LYS A 315 -26.49 5.56 17.23
C LYS A 315 -25.85 5.83 18.61
N ALA A 316 -24.52 5.97 18.67
CA ALA A 316 -23.79 6.29 19.89
C ALA A 316 -24.16 7.69 20.42
N SER A 317 -24.27 8.69 19.55
CA SER A 317 -24.70 10.04 19.97
C SER A 317 -26.13 10.04 20.49
N LEU A 318 -27.03 9.27 19.88
CA LEU A 318 -28.41 9.11 20.36
C LEU A 318 -28.45 8.37 21.71
N LEU A 319 -27.65 7.31 21.89
CA LEU A 319 -27.56 6.59 23.17
C LEU A 319 -27.02 7.48 24.28
N ASN A 320 -25.97 8.27 24.01
CA ASN A 320 -25.44 9.25 24.96
C ASN A 320 -26.43 10.38 25.29
N TRP A 321 -27.36 10.69 24.38
CA TRP A 321 -28.44 11.65 24.62
C TRP A 321 -29.58 11.05 25.46
N ILE A 322 -29.93 9.78 25.23
CA ILE A 322 -31.02 9.08 25.94
C ILE A 322 -30.59 8.63 27.36
N ALA A 323 -29.32 8.24 27.53
CA ALA A 323 -28.75 7.84 28.82
C ALA A 323 -27.37 8.49 28.97
N PRO A 324 -27.30 9.76 29.43
CA PRO A 324 -26.04 10.37 29.78
C PRO A 324 -25.37 9.49 30.85
N GLN A 325 -24.09 9.17 30.65
CA GLN A 325 -23.29 8.51 31.69
C GLN A 325 -23.45 9.30 33.00
N PRO A 326 -23.67 8.65 34.16
CA PRO A 326 -23.68 9.37 35.43
C PRO A 326 -22.34 10.09 35.57
N LEU A 327 -22.40 11.39 35.88
CA LEU A 327 -21.22 12.19 36.20
C LEU A 327 -20.40 11.42 37.24
N SER A 328 -19.16 11.05 36.89
CA SER A 328 -18.22 10.51 37.87
C SER A 328 -18.08 11.55 39.00
N PRO A 329 -18.14 11.16 40.28
CA PRO A 329 -17.96 12.11 41.37
C PRO A 329 -16.58 12.76 41.24
N GLU A 330 -16.57 14.08 41.32
CA GLU A 330 -15.39 14.95 41.24
C GLU A 330 -14.25 14.40 42.11
N SER A 331 -13.18 13.92 41.47
CA SER A 331 -11.90 13.75 42.15
C SER A 331 -11.31 15.14 42.39
N GLY A 332 -11.49 15.65 43.60
CA GLY A 332 -10.88 16.89 44.07
C GLY A 332 -9.36 16.85 43.96
N VAL A 333 -8.82 17.41 42.89
CA VAL A 333 -7.42 17.79 42.74
C VAL A 333 -7.40 19.19 42.12
N PRO A 334 -6.95 20.23 42.82
CA PRO A 334 -6.86 21.57 42.26
C PRO A 334 -5.80 21.62 41.14
N PRO A 335 -5.98 22.51 40.13
CA PRO A 335 -5.09 22.58 38.98
C PRO A 335 -3.70 23.07 39.39
N VAL A 336 -2.68 22.33 38.98
CA VAL A 336 -1.27 22.73 39.07
C VAL A 336 -1.07 23.95 38.16
N VAL A 337 -0.69 25.07 38.77
CA VAL A 337 -0.28 26.30 38.10
C VAL A 337 1.05 26.05 37.40
N GLU A 338 1.06 25.96 36.06
CA GLU A 338 2.30 26.03 35.27
C GLU A 338 2.85 27.46 35.33
N THR A 339 3.90 27.64 36.12
CA THR A 339 4.75 28.83 36.08
C THR A 339 5.50 28.88 34.75
N ARG A 340 5.14 29.87 33.93
CA ARG A 340 5.94 30.32 32.78
C ARG A 340 7.35 30.69 33.24
N ALA A 341 8.34 29.87 32.92
CA ALA A 341 9.74 30.27 32.98
C ALA A 341 10.05 31.16 31.77
N LEU A 342 10.28 32.43 32.06
CA LEU A 342 10.99 33.39 31.21
C LEU A 342 12.42 32.88 30.96
N SER A 343 12.88 32.87 29.71
CA SER A 343 14.31 32.95 29.41
C SER A 343 14.55 34.15 28.50
N ALA A 344 15.00 35.23 29.12
CA ALA A 344 15.68 36.34 28.47
C ALA A 344 17.17 35.98 28.27
N GLU A 345 17.72 36.54 27.20
CA GLU A 345 19.11 36.73 26.80
C GLU A 345 20.23 36.43 27.82
N LYS A 346 21.21 35.62 27.37
CA LYS A 346 22.59 36.08 27.11
C LYS A 346 23.35 35.10 26.23
#